data_AF-A0A7G8Q345-F1
#
_entry.id   AF-A0A7G8Q345-F1
#
_cell.length_a   1.000
_cell.length_b   1.000
_cell.length_c   1.000
_cell.angle_alpha   90.00
_cell.angle_beta   90.00
_cell.angle_gamma   90.00
#
_symmetry.space_group_name_H-M   'P 1'
#
loop_
_entity.id
_entity.type
_entity.pdbx_description
1 polymer ?
#
loop_
_entity_poly.entity_id
_entity_poly.type
_entity_poly.pdbx_seq_one_letter_code
_entity_poly.pdbx_strand_id
1 'polypeptide(L)'
;MPSSPPSTPASIPAPVLLAAPHRAMFFAGATLLVAGMAWWLWVLLASWRGWPIPAQPLPVGWTHGILMQYATLAPFIMGFLLTVFPRWMNVDIVPKRTYVAVFALMLAGAATVLSSACLAPRMLPAGLAMMLLGWFTALGSLATRLHRHGFGDTWAMSAWCALAMGAVGLALALCASLGAPVTWIVVANRIGTFGFLLPVYFTVAHRMVPFFSGNVVAGYRVVRPAWSLWALWALAAGHLALDLSGLPAWRWLADAPLTALLLWQWLAWQPWKARRPGLLLVLYIALAWLPLSFLLYTIDSLQVLATTTASRALAPLHALTIGFFSAMLVAMVTRVTHGHSGRPLAMGPVPWMAFLGMQLVALIRVVAEYISQPWPWYIAAAALWLLALTPWAARSLWIYLTPRRDGAPG
;
A
#
# COMPACT_ATOMS: atom_id res chain seq x y z
N MET A 1 56.90 25.17 8.03
CA MET A 1 55.44 25.26 8.27
C MET A 1 54.76 24.26 7.34
N PRO A 2 54.04 23.24 7.84
CA PRO A 2 53.31 22.33 6.97
C PRO A 2 52.02 23.02 6.50
N SER A 3 51.84 23.07 5.19
CA SER A 3 50.62 23.56 4.54
C SER A 3 49.44 22.64 4.88
N SER A 4 48.41 23.21 5.51
CA SER A 4 47.12 22.57 5.72
C SER A 4 46.49 22.18 4.37
N PRO A 5 45.89 20.99 4.24
CA PRO A 5 45.23 20.58 3.01
C PRO A 5 44.00 21.46 2.76
N PRO A 6 43.61 21.68 1.49
CA PRO A 6 42.45 22.49 1.15
C PRO A 6 41.19 21.84 1.74
N SER A 7 40.43 22.62 2.50
CA SER A 7 39.09 22.27 2.95
C SER A 7 38.23 21.97 1.71
N THR A 8 37.77 20.73 1.60
CA THR A 8 36.75 20.37 0.62
C THR A 8 35.54 21.29 0.82
N PRO A 9 34.97 21.89 -0.23
CA PRO A 9 33.79 22.74 -0.08
C PRO A 9 32.68 21.89 0.54
N ALA A 10 32.17 22.32 1.69
CA ALA A 10 31.06 21.69 2.37
C ALA A 10 29.90 21.58 1.39
N SER A 11 29.66 20.37 0.88
CA SER A 11 28.49 20.10 0.06
C SER A 11 27.27 20.56 0.84
N ILE A 12 26.48 21.48 0.29
CA ILE A 12 25.22 21.92 0.89
C ILE A 12 24.49 20.65 1.33
N PRO A 13 24.28 20.42 2.65
CA PRO A 13 23.68 19.20 3.10
C PRO A 13 22.32 19.10 2.43
N ALA A 14 22.13 18.01 1.70
CA ALA A 14 20.86 17.71 1.07
C ALA A 14 19.74 17.90 2.10
N PRO A 15 18.58 18.46 1.72
CA PRO A 15 17.43 18.46 2.61
C PRO A 15 17.25 17.07 3.18
N VAL A 16 17.20 16.94 4.50
CA VAL A 16 17.16 15.67 5.24
C VAL A 16 16.07 14.73 4.70
N LEU A 17 14.96 15.30 4.21
CA LEU A 17 13.89 14.59 3.52
C LEU A 17 14.38 13.75 2.31
N LEU A 18 15.33 14.27 1.55
CA LEU A 18 15.89 13.68 0.33
C LEU A 18 17.17 12.87 0.58
N ALA A 19 17.48 12.53 1.83
CA ALA A 19 18.65 11.73 2.18
C ALA A 19 18.49 10.25 1.76
N ALA A 20 17.26 9.74 1.72
CA ALA A 20 16.96 8.38 1.30
C ALA A 20 15.60 8.26 0.61
N PRO A 21 15.40 7.30 -0.31
CA PRO A 21 14.14 7.14 -1.05
C PRO A 21 12.93 6.95 -0.13
N HIS A 22 13.04 6.09 0.89
CA HIS A 22 11.93 5.85 1.82
C HIS A 22 11.52 7.10 2.59
N ARG A 23 12.45 8.01 2.96
CA ARG A 23 12.10 9.23 3.70
C ARG A 23 11.21 10.14 2.87
N ALA A 24 11.64 10.46 1.65
CA ALA A 24 10.91 11.33 0.74
C ALA A 24 9.54 10.72 0.39
N MET A 25 9.52 9.46 0.00
CA MET A 25 8.30 8.81 -0.46
C MET A 25 7.32 8.49 0.68
N PHE A 26 7.79 8.16 1.88
CA PHE A 26 6.90 7.95 3.04
C PHE A 26 6.35 9.26 3.56
N PHE A 27 7.10 10.37 3.44
CA PHE A 27 6.57 11.71 3.71
C PHE A 27 5.40 12.04 2.77
N ALA A 28 5.57 11.83 1.46
CA ALA A 28 4.48 12.00 0.49
C ALA A 28 3.29 11.11 0.85
N GLY A 29 3.53 9.81 1.07
CA GLY A 29 2.51 8.85 1.45
C GLY A 29 1.75 9.26 2.70
N ALA A 30 2.42 9.61 3.79
CA ALA A 30 1.78 9.97 5.06
C ALA A 30 0.99 11.29 4.97
N THR A 31 1.45 12.24 4.15
CA THR A 31 0.74 13.49 3.90
C THR A 31 -0.55 13.25 3.11
N LEU A 32 -0.44 12.49 2.01
CA LEU A 32 -1.55 12.14 1.13
C LEU A 32 -2.55 11.20 1.81
N LEU A 33 -2.08 10.37 2.75
CA LEU A 33 -2.90 9.52 3.61
C LEU A 33 -3.91 10.38 4.38
N VAL A 34 -3.42 11.34 5.18
CA VAL A 34 -4.29 12.22 5.97
C VAL A 34 -5.16 13.09 5.06
N ALA A 35 -4.60 13.71 4.03
CA ALA A 35 -5.34 14.60 3.14
C ALA A 35 -6.44 13.88 2.33
N GLY A 36 -6.13 12.72 1.76
CA GLY A 36 -7.06 11.93 0.96
C GLY A 36 -8.22 11.38 1.79
N MET A 37 -7.97 10.97 3.04
CA MET A 37 -9.06 10.52 3.91
C MET A 37 -9.83 11.65 4.56
N ALA A 38 -9.24 12.84 4.76
CA ALA A 38 -9.99 14.03 5.13
C ALA A 38 -10.98 14.41 4.03
N TRP A 39 -10.53 14.40 2.77
CA TRP A 39 -11.41 14.54 1.61
C TRP A 39 -12.51 13.47 1.60
N TRP A 40 -12.16 12.19 1.82
CA TRP A 40 -13.14 11.11 1.80
C TRP A 40 -14.18 11.21 2.92
N LEU A 41 -13.77 11.55 4.15
CA LEU A 41 -14.69 11.81 5.26
C LEU A 41 -15.65 12.96 4.92
N TRP A 42 -15.11 14.03 4.34
CA TRP A 42 -15.94 15.16 3.92
C TRP A 42 -16.95 14.75 2.84
N VAL A 43 -16.55 13.97 1.83
CA VAL A 43 -17.46 13.43 0.81
C VAL A 43 -18.59 12.61 1.43
N LEU A 44 -18.26 11.73 2.40
CA LEU A 44 -19.25 10.91 3.09
C LEU A 44 -20.23 11.75 3.91
N LEU A 45 -19.72 12.77 4.63
CA LEU A 45 -20.55 13.70 5.39
C LEU A 45 -21.45 14.53 4.48
N ALA A 46 -20.91 15.07 3.39
CA ALA A 46 -21.67 15.87 2.45
C ALA A 46 -22.78 15.04 1.80
N SER A 47 -22.47 13.80 1.39
CA SER A 47 -23.45 12.87 0.83
C SER A 47 -24.57 12.54 1.82
N TRP A 48 -24.23 12.30 3.09
CA TRP A 48 -25.23 11.97 4.12
C TRP A 48 -26.08 13.18 4.54
N ARG A 49 -25.49 14.38 4.56
CA ARG A 49 -26.19 15.63 4.94
C ARG A 49 -26.88 16.34 3.78
N GLY A 50 -26.73 15.85 2.54
CA GLY A 50 -27.22 16.52 1.35
C GLY A 50 -26.51 17.84 1.05
N TRP A 51 -25.26 18.00 1.51
CA TRP A 51 -24.46 19.18 1.19
C TRP A 51 -23.99 19.13 -0.26
N PRO A 52 -23.81 20.29 -0.92
CA PRO A 52 -23.31 20.33 -2.28
C PRO A 52 -21.89 19.75 -2.35
N ILE A 53 -21.67 18.86 -3.33
CA ILE A 53 -20.36 18.30 -3.63
C ILE A 53 -19.84 18.92 -4.92
N PRO A 54 -18.58 19.45 -4.96
CA PRO A 54 -17.97 19.90 -6.19
C PRO A 54 -18.08 18.84 -7.27
N ALA A 55 -18.27 19.28 -8.53
CA ALA A 55 -18.31 18.37 -9.66
C ALA A 55 -17.13 17.40 -9.62
N GLN A 56 -17.38 16.11 -9.68
CA GLN A 56 -16.33 15.10 -9.60
C GLN A 56 -15.87 14.70 -11.00
N PRO A 57 -14.55 14.53 -11.24
CA PRO A 57 -14.06 14.16 -12.57
C PRO A 57 -14.43 12.72 -12.97
N LEU A 58 -14.72 11.87 -11.99
CA LEU A 58 -15.12 10.48 -12.12
C LEU A 58 -16.12 10.14 -11.00
N PRO A 59 -16.87 9.02 -11.11
CA PRO A 59 -17.72 8.55 -10.01
C PRO A 59 -16.95 8.48 -8.68
N VAL A 60 -17.48 9.15 -7.65
CA VAL A 60 -16.70 9.51 -6.46
C VAL A 60 -16.10 8.32 -5.70
N GLY A 61 -16.83 7.20 -5.63
CA GLY A 61 -16.34 5.97 -5.01
C GLY A 61 -15.16 5.34 -5.76
N TRP A 62 -15.13 5.50 -7.08
CA TRP A 62 -14.02 5.04 -7.90
C TRP A 62 -12.81 5.96 -7.78
N THR A 63 -13.03 7.28 -7.69
CA THR A 63 -12.00 8.28 -7.39
C THR A 63 -11.33 7.99 -6.04
N HIS A 64 -12.11 7.63 -5.01
CA HIS A 64 -11.56 7.19 -3.73
C HIS A 64 -10.63 5.97 -3.90
N GLY A 65 -11.05 4.98 -4.68
CA GLY A 65 -10.21 3.83 -5.02
C GLY A 65 -8.88 4.22 -5.68
N ILE A 66 -8.91 5.13 -6.65
CA ILE A 66 -7.70 5.60 -7.35
C ILE A 66 -6.78 6.37 -6.38
N LEU A 67 -7.34 7.29 -5.59
CA LEU A 67 -6.61 8.08 -4.61
C LEU A 67 -5.93 7.20 -3.55
N MET A 68 -6.64 6.21 -3.00
CA MET A 68 -6.07 5.33 -1.97
C MET A 68 -4.98 4.43 -2.54
N GLN A 69 -5.22 3.80 -3.70
CA GLN A 69 -4.30 2.79 -4.22
C GLN A 69 -3.05 3.40 -4.86
N TYR A 70 -3.23 4.39 -5.73
CA TYR A 70 -2.14 4.94 -6.55
C TYR A 70 -1.52 6.20 -5.97
N ALA A 71 -2.32 7.11 -5.41
CA ALA A 71 -1.80 8.36 -4.87
C ALA A 71 -1.29 8.20 -3.43
N THR A 72 -1.93 7.34 -2.62
CA THR A 72 -1.67 7.24 -1.18
C THR A 72 -0.77 6.06 -0.79
N LEU A 73 -1.13 4.84 -1.17
CA LEU A 73 -0.38 3.63 -0.80
C LEU A 73 0.88 3.42 -1.65
N ALA A 74 0.83 3.75 -2.94
CA ALA A 74 1.97 3.54 -3.84
C ALA A 74 3.24 4.30 -3.43
N PRO A 75 3.20 5.54 -2.89
CA PRO A 75 4.40 6.17 -2.35
C PRO A 75 5.12 5.34 -1.28
N PHE A 76 4.40 4.71 -0.34
CA PHE A 76 5.04 3.82 0.64
C PHE A 76 5.68 2.61 -0.02
N ILE A 77 5.03 2.02 -1.03
CA ILE A 77 5.59 0.88 -1.77
C ILE A 77 6.84 1.30 -2.54
N MET A 78 6.79 2.42 -3.27
CA MET A 78 7.94 2.94 -4.02
C MET A 78 9.10 3.33 -3.09
N GLY A 79 8.82 4.01 -1.98
CA GLY A 79 9.83 4.36 -0.99
C GLY A 79 10.56 3.14 -0.43
N PHE A 80 9.79 2.08 -0.14
CA PHE A 80 10.33 0.81 0.31
C PHE A 80 11.16 0.15 -0.79
N LEU A 81 10.60 -0.08 -1.97
CA LEU A 81 11.26 -0.80 -3.06
C LEU A 81 12.50 -0.05 -3.59
N LEU A 82 12.45 1.27 -3.80
CA LEU A 82 13.62 2.05 -4.20
C LEU A 82 14.75 1.99 -3.16
N THR A 83 14.45 1.66 -1.91
CA THR A 83 15.44 1.48 -0.83
C THR A 83 15.94 0.04 -0.74
N VAL A 84 15.05 -0.96 -0.74
CA VAL A 84 15.41 -2.35 -0.41
C VAL A 84 15.61 -3.25 -1.62
N PHE A 85 15.00 -2.94 -2.77
CA PHE A 85 15.08 -3.76 -3.98
C PHE A 85 16.53 -3.94 -4.45
N PRO A 86 17.39 -2.90 -4.49
CA PRO A 86 18.80 -3.09 -4.82
C PRO A 86 19.53 -3.98 -3.80
N ARG A 87 19.19 -3.85 -2.51
CA ARG A 87 19.80 -4.63 -1.42
C ARG A 87 19.43 -6.10 -1.47
N TRP A 88 18.23 -6.44 -1.96
CA TRP A 88 17.81 -7.84 -2.12
C TRP A 88 18.69 -8.63 -3.07
N MET A 89 19.23 -7.95 -4.08
CA MET A 89 20.06 -8.51 -5.14
C MET A 89 21.55 -8.15 -5.00
N ASN A 90 21.92 -7.43 -3.93
CA ASN A 90 23.26 -6.89 -3.73
C ASN A 90 23.82 -6.10 -4.94
N VAL A 91 22.99 -5.22 -5.52
CA VAL A 91 23.37 -4.34 -6.65
C VAL A 91 23.35 -2.86 -6.26
N ASP A 92 23.90 -2.01 -7.14
CA ASP A 92 23.97 -0.56 -6.94
C ASP A 92 22.65 0.06 -6.48
N ILE A 93 22.72 0.91 -5.45
CA ILE A 93 21.57 1.67 -4.95
C ILE A 93 20.97 2.59 -6.04
N VAL A 94 19.71 3.01 -5.85
CA VAL A 94 19.04 3.96 -6.76
C VAL A 94 19.71 5.34 -6.67
N PRO A 95 20.20 5.92 -7.80
CA PRO A 95 20.79 7.25 -7.79
C PRO A 95 19.82 8.30 -7.29
N LYS A 96 20.35 9.28 -6.54
CA LYS A 96 19.56 10.37 -5.94
C LYS A 96 18.68 11.10 -6.93
N ARG A 97 19.23 11.50 -8.08
CA ARG A 97 18.46 12.14 -9.17
C ARG A 97 17.20 11.36 -9.55
N THR A 98 17.28 10.03 -9.56
CA THR A 98 16.19 9.16 -10.00
C THR A 98 15.09 9.11 -8.95
N TYR A 99 15.42 8.81 -7.68
CA TYR A 99 14.38 8.74 -6.65
C TYR A 99 13.80 10.11 -6.30
N VAL A 100 14.56 11.20 -6.47
CA VAL A 100 14.04 12.57 -6.34
C VAL A 100 13.07 12.89 -7.47
N ALA A 101 13.36 12.49 -8.71
CA ALA A 101 12.42 12.64 -9.83
C ALA A 101 11.13 11.84 -9.59
N VAL A 102 11.24 10.58 -9.16
CA VAL A 102 10.07 9.76 -8.79
C VAL A 102 9.26 10.45 -7.69
N PHE A 103 9.91 10.93 -6.63
CA PHE A 103 9.25 11.65 -5.54
C PHE A 103 8.52 12.90 -6.01
N ALA A 104 9.19 13.77 -6.78
CA ALA A 104 8.60 15.01 -7.26
C ALA A 104 7.38 14.74 -8.16
N LEU A 105 7.51 13.81 -9.11
CA LEU A 105 6.44 13.43 -10.03
C LEU A 105 5.25 12.79 -9.32
N MET A 106 5.51 11.87 -8.38
CA MET A 106 4.45 11.20 -7.61
C MET A 106 3.75 12.17 -6.66
N LEU A 107 4.48 13.01 -5.93
CA LEU A 107 3.89 13.97 -4.99
C LEU A 107 3.07 15.03 -5.74
N ALA A 108 3.65 15.64 -6.77
CA ALA A 108 2.95 16.68 -7.53
C ALA A 108 1.75 16.09 -8.27
N GLY A 109 1.90 14.93 -8.93
CA GLY A 109 0.80 14.26 -9.59
C GLY A 109 -0.32 13.85 -8.62
N ALA A 110 0.01 13.26 -7.47
CA ALA A 110 -0.98 12.89 -6.45
C ALA A 110 -1.70 14.10 -5.85
N ALA A 111 -0.97 15.19 -5.58
CA ALA A 111 -1.57 16.45 -5.15
C ALA A 111 -2.51 17.02 -6.22
N THR A 112 -2.13 16.95 -7.49
CA THR A 112 -2.99 17.36 -8.62
C THR A 112 -4.24 16.47 -8.73
N VAL A 113 -4.13 15.16 -8.55
CA VAL A 113 -5.31 14.26 -8.53
C VAL A 113 -6.22 14.61 -7.36
N LEU A 114 -5.69 14.85 -6.15
CA LEU A 114 -6.51 15.27 -5.01
C LEU A 114 -7.18 16.63 -5.26
N SER A 115 -6.44 17.62 -5.78
CA SER A 115 -7.01 18.92 -6.17
C SER A 115 -8.09 18.80 -7.23
N SER A 116 -7.98 17.82 -8.14
CA SER A 116 -9.01 17.56 -9.14
C SER A 116 -10.32 17.06 -8.52
N ALA A 117 -10.25 16.31 -7.43
CA ALA A 117 -11.40 15.83 -6.68
C ALA A 117 -12.02 16.90 -5.76
N CYS A 118 -11.26 17.95 -5.41
CA CYS A 118 -11.72 19.02 -4.53
C CYS A 118 -12.29 20.23 -5.30
N LEU A 119 -11.59 20.71 -6.34
CA LEU A 119 -11.87 22.04 -6.91
C LEU A 119 -11.67 22.16 -8.42
N ALA A 120 -10.79 21.37 -9.05
CA ALA A 120 -10.48 21.52 -10.48
C ALA A 120 -10.52 20.17 -11.24
N PRO A 121 -11.71 19.62 -11.56
CA PRO A 121 -11.85 18.29 -12.16
C PRO A 121 -11.05 18.06 -13.43
N ARG A 122 -10.88 19.13 -14.24
CA ARG A 122 -10.11 19.12 -15.49
C ARG A 122 -8.62 18.81 -15.30
N MET A 123 -8.09 18.90 -14.07
CA MET A 123 -6.69 18.60 -13.78
C MET A 123 -6.41 17.11 -13.61
N LEU A 124 -7.44 16.24 -13.55
CA LEU A 124 -7.26 14.81 -13.31
C LEU A 124 -6.27 14.15 -14.30
N PRO A 125 -6.37 14.34 -15.63
CA PRO A 125 -5.45 13.70 -16.57
C PRO A 125 -3.99 14.14 -16.35
N ALA A 126 -3.76 15.41 -16.04
CA ALA A 126 -2.42 15.93 -15.78
C ALA A 126 -1.80 15.26 -14.53
N GLY A 127 -2.57 15.14 -13.45
CA GLY A 127 -2.12 14.47 -12.23
C GLY A 127 -1.78 12.99 -12.46
N LEU A 128 -2.65 12.26 -13.16
CA LEU A 128 -2.44 10.86 -13.50
C LEU A 128 -1.22 10.66 -14.42
N ALA A 129 -1.02 11.54 -15.41
CA ALA A 129 0.13 11.51 -16.31
C ALA A 129 1.46 11.74 -15.57
N MET A 130 1.49 12.70 -14.64
CA MET A 130 2.67 12.95 -13.80
C MET A 130 3.00 11.75 -12.91
N MET A 131 2.00 11.16 -12.25
CA MET A 131 2.19 9.94 -11.46
C MET A 131 2.69 8.78 -12.33
N LEU A 132 2.14 8.60 -13.54
CA LEU A 132 2.54 7.54 -14.46
C LEU A 132 3.98 7.72 -14.94
N LEU A 133 4.42 8.95 -15.20
CA LEU A 133 5.82 9.25 -15.54
C LEU A 133 6.76 8.93 -14.36
N GLY A 134 6.36 9.27 -13.12
CA GLY A 134 7.09 8.87 -11.92
C GLY A 134 7.17 7.34 -11.78
N TRP A 135 6.08 6.66 -12.11
CA TRP A 135 5.99 5.20 -12.09
C TRP A 135 6.92 4.54 -13.10
N PHE A 136 6.94 5.03 -14.35
CA PHE A 136 7.86 4.52 -15.39
C PHE A 136 9.32 4.80 -15.04
N THR A 137 9.62 5.94 -14.42
CA THR A 137 10.97 6.26 -13.94
C THR A 137 11.42 5.24 -12.88
N ALA A 138 10.54 4.88 -11.94
CA ALA A 138 10.81 3.86 -10.94
C ALA A 138 10.96 2.46 -11.58
N LEU A 139 10.02 2.06 -12.44
CA LEU A 139 10.02 0.77 -13.12
C LEU A 139 11.27 0.56 -13.96
N GLY A 140 11.67 1.55 -14.76
CA GLY A 140 12.89 1.49 -15.57
C GLY A 140 14.13 1.34 -14.70
N SER A 141 14.23 2.10 -13.61
CA SER A 141 15.36 2.00 -12.68
C SER A 141 15.45 0.62 -12.01
N LEU A 142 14.31 0.05 -11.59
CA LEU A 142 14.27 -1.28 -10.98
C LEU A 142 14.50 -2.39 -12.01
N ALA A 143 14.00 -2.23 -13.24
CA ALA A 143 14.22 -3.17 -14.34
C ALA A 143 15.71 -3.29 -14.68
N THR A 144 16.43 -2.17 -14.79
CA THR A 144 17.88 -2.19 -15.04
C THR A 144 18.63 -3.01 -13.98
N ARG A 145 18.23 -2.90 -12.71
CA ARG A 145 18.84 -3.65 -11.60
C ARG A 145 18.52 -5.12 -11.64
N LEU A 146 17.25 -5.45 -11.90
CA LEU A 146 16.79 -6.82 -12.04
C LEU A 146 17.49 -7.52 -13.20
N HIS A 147 17.65 -6.82 -14.33
CA HIS A 147 18.38 -7.29 -15.49
C HIS A 147 19.87 -7.53 -15.19
N ARG A 148 20.55 -6.61 -14.48
CA ARG A 148 21.95 -6.80 -14.05
C ARG A 148 22.14 -8.01 -13.13
N HIS A 149 21.11 -8.38 -12.36
CA HIS A 149 21.09 -9.58 -11.53
C HIS A 149 20.59 -10.83 -12.31
N GLY A 150 20.45 -10.75 -13.64
CA GLY A 150 20.03 -11.87 -14.48
C GLY A 150 18.63 -12.40 -14.16
N PHE A 151 17.74 -11.56 -13.61
CA PHE A 151 16.37 -11.94 -13.22
C PHE A 151 16.27 -13.07 -12.17
N GLY A 152 17.36 -13.37 -11.45
CA GLY A 152 17.43 -14.52 -10.55
C GLY A 152 16.72 -14.38 -9.19
N ASP A 153 16.34 -13.17 -8.76
CA ASP A 153 15.64 -12.98 -7.47
C ASP A 153 14.12 -12.98 -7.64
N THR A 154 13.47 -14.05 -7.19
CA THR A 154 12.02 -14.26 -7.34
C THR A 154 11.16 -13.19 -6.66
N TRP A 155 11.61 -12.64 -5.51
CA TRP A 155 10.87 -11.58 -4.83
C TRP A 155 11.03 -10.23 -5.54
N ALA A 156 12.22 -9.93 -6.06
CA ALA A 156 12.45 -8.75 -6.87
C ALA A 156 11.63 -8.82 -8.16
N MET A 157 11.60 -9.97 -8.83
CA MET A 157 10.75 -10.21 -9.99
C MET A 157 9.27 -9.97 -9.66
N SER A 158 8.75 -10.61 -8.61
CA SER A 158 7.35 -10.46 -8.19
C SER A 158 7.00 -9.00 -7.85
N ALA A 159 7.85 -8.29 -7.10
CA ALA A 159 7.63 -6.89 -6.76
C ALA A 159 7.67 -5.98 -8.00
N TRP A 160 8.52 -6.27 -8.98
CA TRP A 160 8.58 -5.54 -10.24
C TRP A 160 7.33 -5.80 -11.10
N CYS A 161 6.89 -7.05 -11.23
CA CYS A 161 5.64 -7.41 -11.92
C CYS A 161 4.43 -6.71 -11.29
N ALA A 162 4.36 -6.66 -9.96
CA ALA A 162 3.31 -5.94 -9.25
C ALA A 162 3.31 -4.44 -9.58
N LEU A 163 4.50 -3.80 -9.57
CA LEU A 163 4.63 -2.41 -10.01
C LEU A 163 4.22 -2.24 -11.47
N ALA A 164 4.55 -3.18 -12.36
CA ALA A 164 4.16 -3.10 -13.77
C ALA A 164 2.62 -3.13 -13.91
N MET A 165 1.95 -4.01 -13.18
CA MET A 165 0.47 -4.04 -13.10
C MET A 165 -0.09 -2.71 -12.55
N GLY A 166 0.58 -2.10 -11.58
CA GLY A 166 0.21 -0.77 -11.09
C GLY A 166 0.29 0.31 -12.17
N ALA A 167 1.34 0.30 -13.00
CA ALA A 167 1.45 1.22 -14.13
C ALA A 167 0.34 0.99 -15.17
N VAL A 168 -0.02 -0.27 -15.45
CA VAL A 168 -1.13 -0.62 -16.35
C VAL A 168 -2.45 -0.04 -15.82
N GLY A 169 -2.77 -0.25 -14.54
CA GLY A 169 -4.00 0.30 -13.96
C GLY A 169 -4.01 1.84 -13.95
N LEU A 170 -2.87 2.48 -13.68
CA LEU A 170 -2.76 3.94 -13.73
C LEU A 170 -2.89 4.50 -15.16
N ALA A 171 -2.35 3.79 -16.16
CA ALA A 171 -2.52 4.13 -17.57
C ALA A 171 -3.98 4.01 -18.02
N LEU A 172 -4.69 2.96 -17.59
CA LEU A 172 -6.13 2.81 -17.83
C LEU A 172 -6.92 3.97 -17.22
N ALA A 173 -6.56 4.38 -15.99
CA ALA A 173 -7.17 5.53 -15.35
C ALA A 173 -6.94 6.83 -16.13
N LEU A 174 -5.72 7.04 -16.64
CA LEU A 174 -5.38 8.17 -17.49
C LEU A 174 -6.20 8.16 -18.78
N CYS A 175 -6.26 7.04 -19.50
CA CYS A 175 -7.05 6.91 -20.72
C CYS A 175 -8.53 7.22 -20.49
N ALA A 176 -9.13 6.69 -19.41
CA ALA A 176 -10.51 7.00 -19.05
C ALA A 176 -10.73 8.49 -18.75
N SER A 177 -9.78 9.13 -18.06
CA SER A 177 -9.83 10.58 -17.81
C SER A 177 -9.71 11.44 -19.07
N LEU A 178 -9.20 10.87 -20.17
CA LEU A 178 -9.05 11.50 -21.49
C LEU A 178 -10.20 11.15 -22.45
N GLY A 179 -11.24 10.45 -22.00
CA GLY A 179 -12.43 10.15 -22.79
C GLY A 179 -12.57 8.68 -23.22
N ALA A 180 -11.68 7.78 -22.80
CA ALA A 180 -11.94 6.34 -22.93
C ALA A 180 -13.13 5.92 -22.03
N PRO A 181 -13.72 4.72 -22.23
CA PRO A 181 -14.89 4.29 -21.46
C PRO A 181 -14.67 4.35 -19.95
N VAL A 182 -15.62 4.94 -19.23
CA VAL A 182 -15.50 5.14 -17.76
C VAL A 182 -15.32 3.83 -16.98
N THR A 183 -15.77 2.70 -17.54
CA THR A 183 -15.58 1.36 -16.99
C THR A 183 -14.12 0.98 -16.85
N TRP A 184 -13.20 1.60 -17.60
CA TRP A 184 -11.76 1.39 -17.45
C TRP A 184 -11.24 1.85 -16.07
N ILE A 185 -11.93 2.78 -15.39
CA ILE A 185 -11.62 3.11 -14.00
C ILE A 185 -11.91 1.94 -13.06
N VAL A 186 -12.98 1.18 -13.33
CA VAL A 186 -13.29 -0.02 -12.55
C VAL A 186 -12.17 -1.04 -12.75
N VAL A 187 -11.77 -1.28 -14.01
CA VAL A 187 -10.65 -2.17 -14.34
C VAL A 187 -9.36 -1.71 -13.67
N ALA A 188 -9.06 -0.41 -13.72
CA ALA A 188 -7.92 0.18 -13.03
C ALA A 188 -7.95 -0.10 -11.52
N ASN A 189 -9.08 0.14 -10.85
CA ASN A 189 -9.22 -0.15 -9.42
C ASN A 189 -9.04 -1.64 -9.09
N ARG A 190 -9.54 -2.55 -9.93
CA ARG A 190 -9.36 -4.01 -9.74
C ARG A 190 -7.91 -4.44 -9.94
N ILE A 191 -7.25 -3.95 -10.99
CA ILE A 191 -5.82 -4.18 -11.23
C ILE A 191 -4.98 -3.59 -10.09
N GLY A 192 -5.32 -2.40 -9.61
CA GLY A 192 -4.67 -1.77 -8.47
C GLY A 192 -4.70 -2.66 -7.22
N THR A 193 -5.84 -3.29 -6.94
CA THR A 193 -6.00 -4.11 -5.74
C THR A 193 -5.36 -5.48 -5.92
N PHE A 194 -5.71 -6.22 -6.98
CA PHE A 194 -5.36 -7.63 -7.13
C PHE A 194 -4.11 -7.89 -7.98
N GLY A 195 -3.77 -6.98 -8.90
CA GLY A 195 -2.56 -7.06 -9.72
C GLY A 195 -1.36 -6.32 -9.11
N PHE A 196 -1.60 -5.24 -8.35
CA PHE A 196 -0.54 -4.42 -7.77
C PHE A 196 -0.40 -4.59 -6.24
N LEU A 197 -1.40 -4.15 -5.46
CA LEU A 197 -1.27 -4.09 -4.00
C LEU A 197 -1.18 -5.48 -3.37
N LEU A 198 -2.07 -6.41 -3.70
CA LEU A 198 -2.04 -7.75 -3.14
C LEU A 198 -0.69 -8.45 -3.40
N PRO A 199 -0.19 -8.54 -4.65
CA PRO A 199 1.08 -9.21 -4.91
C PRO A 199 2.27 -8.50 -4.25
N VAL A 200 2.32 -7.16 -4.22
CA VAL A 200 3.47 -6.47 -3.61
C VAL A 200 3.47 -6.63 -2.09
N TYR A 201 2.32 -6.49 -1.41
CA TYR A 201 2.21 -6.70 0.03
C TYR A 201 2.56 -8.14 0.39
N PHE A 202 2.05 -9.13 -0.35
CA PHE A 202 2.38 -10.53 -0.10
C PHE A 202 3.86 -10.81 -0.39
N THR A 203 4.43 -10.30 -1.49
CA THR A 203 5.85 -10.46 -1.81
C THR A 203 6.74 -9.95 -0.69
N VAL A 204 6.45 -8.75 -0.19
CA VAL A 204 7.19 -8.14 0.90
C VAL A 204 7.04 -8.93 2.18
N ALA A 205 5.81 -9.35 2.54
CA ALA A 205 5.57 -10.18 3.71
C ALA A 205 6.28 -11.55 3.60
N HIS A 206 6.19 -12.19 2.43
CA HIS A 206 6.79 -13.49 2.13
C HIS A 206 8.31 -13.48 2.27
N ARG A 207 8.96 -12.35 1.95
CA ARG A 207 10.40 -12.19 2.16
C ARG A 207 10.75 -11.79 3.60
N MET A 208 10.06 -10.77 4.13
CA MET A 208 10.47 -10.04 5.31
C MET A 208 9.97 -10.66 6.61
N VAL A 209 8.74 -11.18 6.67
CA VAL A 209 8.18 -11.72 7.93
C VAL A 209 8.96 -12.94 8.40
N PRO A 210 9.25 -13.96 7.56
CA PRO A 210 10.11 -15.07 7.98
C PRO A 210 11.52 -14.63 8.37
N PHE A 211 12.09 -13.64 7.67
CA PHE A 211 13.41 -13.08 8.01
C PHE A 211 13.39 -12.41 9.39
N PHE A 212 12.36 -11.60 9.67
CA PHE A 212 12.21 -10.94 10.96
C PHE A 212 11.98 -11.91 12.10
N SER A 213 11.18 -12.95 11.88
CA SER A 213 10.95 -14.00 12.89
C SER A 213 12.22 -14.82 13.13
N GLY A 214 12.99 -15.15 12.09
CA GLY A 214 14.27 -15.85 12.22
C GLY A 214 15.31 -15.10 13.07
N ASN A 215 15.29 -13.77 13.05
CA ASN A 215 16.21 -12.94 13.83
C ASN A 215 15.81 -12.76 15.31
N VAL A 216 14.58 -13.10 15.67
CA VAL A 216 14.01 -12.79 17.00
C VAL A 216 13.59 -14.04 17.76
N VAL A 217 13.00 -15.01 17.07
CA VAL A 217 12.39 -16.19 17.68
C VAL A 217 13.39 -17.35 17.63
N ALA A 218 13.82 -17.82 18.80
CA ALA A 218 14.70 -18.98 18.92
C ALA A 218 14.06 -20.23 18.28
N GLY A 219 14.85 -20.96 17.48
CA GLY A 219 14.37 -22.17 16.79
C GLY A 219 13.31 -21.91 15.71
N TYR A 220 13.23 -20.70 15.15
CA TYR A 220 12.29 -20.39 14.08
C TYR A 220 12.69 -21.06 12.76
N ARG A 221 11.80 -21.88 12.21
CA ARG A 221 11.95 -22.48 10.88
C ARG A 221 11.46 -21.50 9.82
N VAL A 222 12.36 -21.05 8.94
CA VAL A 222 12.01 -20.18 7.81
C VAL A 222 11.26 -20.97 6.74
N VAL A 223 10.02 -20.57 6.43
CA VAL A 223 9.19 -21.16 5.37
C VAL A 223 8.84 -20.08 4.35
N ARG A 224 9.38 -20.20 3.13
CA ARG A 224 9.18 -19.22 2.05
C ARG A 224 9.31 -19.85 0.64
N PRO A 225 8.61 -20.96 0.34
CA PRO A 225 8.83 -21.65 -0.93
C PRO A 225 8.40 -20.78 -2.11
N ALA A 226 9.20 -20.78 -3.19
CA ALA A 226 8.92 -19.92 -4.35
C ALA A 226 7.55 -20.23 -5.01
N TRP A 227 7.09 -21.47 -4.94
CA TRP A 227 5.81 -21.88 -5.52
C TRP A 227 4.62 -21.15 -4.89
N SER A 228 4.64 -20.82 -3.59
CA SER A 228 3.49 -20.17 -2.94
C SER A 228 3.32 -18.73 -3.41
N LEU A 229 4.42 -18.07 -3.78
CA LEU A 229 4.39 -16.74 -4.39
C LEU A 229 3.75 -16.75 -5.78
N TRP A 230 4.12 -17.72 -6.62
CA TRP A 230 3.55 -17.84 -7.98
C TRP A 230 2.13 -18.40 -7.97
N ALA A 231 1.78 -19.26 -7.01
CA ALA A 231 0.41 -19.70 -6.79
C ALA A 231 -0.49 -18.51 -6.43
N LEU A 232 -0.01 -17.58 -5.59
CA LEU A 232 -0.74 -16.33 -5.31
C LEU A 232 -0.98 -15.52 -6.59
N TRP A 233 0.02 -15.36 -7.45
CA TRP A 233 -0.14 -14.67 -8.74
C TRP A 233 -1.20 -15.33 -9.63
N ALA A 234 -1.13 -16.65 -9.79
CA ALA A 234 -2.08 -17.40 -10.62
C ALA A 234 -3.51 -17.26 -10.10
N LEU A 235 -3.70 -17.40 -8.78
CA LEU A 235 -5.02 -17.31 -8.16
C LEU A 235 -5.57 -15.87 -8.14
N ALA A 236 -4.71 -14.87 -7.90
CA ALA A 236 -5.10 -13.46 -8.00
C ALA A 236 -5.49 -13.07 -9.44
N ALA A 237 -4.78 -13.60 -10.44
CA ALA A 237 -5.16 -13.44 -11.85
C ALA A 237 -6.48 -14.14 -12.16
N GLY A 238 -6.72 -15.34 -11.61
CA GLY A 238 -8.00 -16.05 -11.71
C GLY A 238 -9.17 -15.26 -11.11
N HIS A 239 -8.98 -14.70 -9.91
CA HIS A 239 -9.95 -13.79 -9.28
C HIS A 239 -10.26 -12.61 -10.20
N LEU A 240 -9.21 -11.94 -10.69
CA LEU A 240 -9.34 -10.76 -11.54
C LEU A 240 -10.05 -11.09 -12.86
N ALA A 241 -9.71 -12.21 -13.50
CA ALA A 241 -10.35 -12.65 -14.73
C ALA A 241 -11.85 -12.89 -14.51
N LEU A 242 -12.23 -13.61 -13.45
CA LEU A 242 -13.63 -13.88 -13.14
C LEU A 242 -14.41 -12.60 -12.80
N ASP A 243 -13.81 -11.66 -12.05
CA ASP A 243 -14.43 -10.38 -11.72
C ASP A 243 -14.64 -9.51 -12.97
N LEU A 244 -13.61 -9.40 -13.82
CA LEU A 244 -13.65 -8.58 -15.04
C LEU A 244 -14.50 -9.18 -16.16
N SER A 245 -14.66 -10.51 -16.20
CA SER A 245 -15.57 -11.19 -17.12
C SER A 245 -17.04 -11.14 -16.68
N GLY A 246 -17.36 -10.47 -15.56
CA GLY A 246 -18.74 -10.37 -15.08
C GLY A 246 -19.27 -11.69 -14.51
N LEU A 247 -18.39 -12.54 -13.97
CA LEU A 247 -18.71 -13.84 -13.38
C LEU A 247 -18.49 -13.85 -11.85
N PRO A 248 -19.06 -12.90 -11.07
CA PRO A 248 -18.76 -12.76 -9.65
C PRO A 248 -19.19 -13.98 -8.80
N ALA A 249 -20.19 -14.74 -9.26
CA ALA A 249 -20.67 -15.97 -8.64
C ALA A 249 -19.65 -17.12 -8.69
N TRP A 250 -18.70 -17.07 -9.64
CA TRP A 250 -17.73 -18.13 -9.86
C TRP A 250 -16.36 -17.83 -9.25
N ARG A 251 -16.17 -16.64 -8.64
CA ARG A 251 -14.89 -16.23 -8.02
C ARG A 251 -14.38 -17.20 -6.95
N TRP A 252 -15.27 -17.96 -6.29
CA TRP A 252 -14.88 -19.00 -5.32
C TRP A 252 -13.89 -20.02 -5.89
N LEU A 253 -13.89 -20.26 -7.20
CA LEU A 253 -12.93 -21.16 -7.87
C LEU A 253 -11.48 -20.68 -7.70
N ALA A 254 -11.26 -19.37 -7.63
CA ALA A 254 -9.96 -18.78 -7.34
C ALA A 254 -9.82 -18.46 -5.84
N ASP A 255 -10.87 -17.94 -5.21
CA ASP A 255 -10.82 -17.41 -3.84
C ASP A 255 -10.73 -18.49 -2.77
N ALA A 256 -11.35 -19.66 -2.96
CA ALA A 256 -11.27 -20.75 -1.98
C ALA A 256 -9.85 -21.35 -1.93
N PRO A 257 -9.20 -21.70 -3.07
CA PRO A 257 -7.80 -22.10 -3.07
C PRO A 257 -6.87 -21.00 -2.55
N LEU A 258 -7.15 -19.73 -2.87
CA LEU A 258 -6.35 -18.60 -2.39
C LEU A 258 -6.46 -18.45 -0.86
N THR A 259 -7.65 -18.62 -0.31
CA THR A 259 -7.89 -18.70 1.14
C THR A 259 -7.05 -19.80 1.77
N ALA A 260 -7.11 -21.02 1.22
CA ALA A 260 -6.37 -22.16 1.72
C ALA A 260 -4.84 -21.93 1.67
N LEU A 261 -4.33 -21.42 0.55
CA LEU A 261 -2.92 -21.06 0.37
C LEU A 261 -2.45 -20.04 1.41
N LEU A 262 -3.21 -18.95 1.58
CA LEU A 262 -2.87 -17.86 2.48
C LEU A 262 -2.96 -18.28 3.94
N LEU A 263 -3.95 -19.09 4.30
CA LEU A 263 -4.11 -19.64 5.64
C LEU A 263 -2.97 -20.59 5.97
N TRP A 264 -2.65 -21.50 5.05
CA TRP A 264 -1.50 -22.40 5.19
C TRP A 264 -0.20 -21.60 5.37
N GLN A 265 0.04 -20.57 4.55
CA GLN A 265 1.24 -19.75 4.64
C GLN A 265 1.33 -19.01 5.98
N TRP A 266 0.22 -18.46 6.47
CA TRP A 266 0.14 -17.79 7.77
C TRP A 266 0.44 -18.76 8.91
N LEU A 267 -0.15 -19.96 8.92
CA LEU A 267 0.13 -21.01 9.91
C LEU A 267 1.59 -21.49 9.84
N ALA A 268 2.14 -21.65 8.64
CA ALA A 268 3.53 -22.06 8.43
C ALA A 268 4.54 -21.03 8.99
N TRP A 269 4.15 -19.76 9.08
CA TRP A 269 4.93 -18.72 9.74
C TRP A 269 4.76 -18.67 11.26
N GLN A 270 4.01 -19.59 11.87
CA GLN A 270 3.95 -19.83 13.31
C GLN A 270 3.64 -18.57 14.14
N PRO A 271 2.53 -17.86 13.88
CA PRO A 271 2.16 -16.60 14.55
C PRO A 271 2.19 -16.70 16.07
N TRP A 272 1.87 -17.87 16.63
CA TRP A 272 1.86 -18.12 18.08
C TRP A 272 3.24 -17.96 18.73
N LYS A 273 4.35 -18.11 18.00
CA LYS A 273 5.72 -17.90 18.50
C LYS A 273 6.13 -16.42 18.47
N ALA A 274 5.47 -15.61 17.66
CA ALA A 274 5.85 -14.24 17.35
C ALA A 274 5.17 -13.20 18.27
N ARG A 275 5.14 -13.46 19.59
CA ARG A 275 4.43 -12.61 20.57
C ARG A 275 5.20 -11.35 20.99
N ARG A 276 6.53 -11.39 20.88
CA ARG A 276 7.43 -10.27 21.20
C ARG A 276 8.54 -10.18 20.14
N PRO A 277 9.07 -8.97 19.86
CA PRO A 277 8.59 -7.66 20.31
C PRO A 277 7.26 -7.31 19.65
N GLY A 278 6.57 -6.28 20.18
CA GLY A 278 5.25 -5.88 19.67
C GLY A 278 5.21 -5.59 18.17
N LEU A 279 6.30 -5.08 17.58
CA LEU A 279 6.42 -4.87 16.13
C LEU A 279 6.31 -6.16 15.31
N LEU A 280 6.75 -7.30 15.88
CA LEU A 280 6.61 -8.58 15.22
C LEU A 280 5.17 -9.10 15.33
N LEU A 281 4.58 -9.00 16.52
CA LEU A 281 3.20 -9.42 16.78
C LEU A 281 2.20 -8.75 15.82
N VAL A 282 2.29 -7.43 15.65
CA VAL A 282 1.36 -6.69 14.79
C VAL A 282 1.46 -7.07 13.31
N LEU A 283 2.63 -7.52 12.84
CA LEU A 283 2.76 -8.05 11.47
C LEU A 283 1.91 -9.32 11.29
N TYR A 284 1.90 -10.21 12.27
CA TYR A 284 1.12 -11.45 12.21
C TYR A 284 -0.38 -11.22 12.39
N ILE A 285 -0.77 -10.25 13.22
CA ILE A 285 -2.17 -9.84 13.35
C ILE A 285 -2.66 -9.21 12.04
N ALA A 286 -1.88 -8.31 11.42
CA ALA A 286 -2.22 -7.76 10.12
C ALA A 286 -2.32 -8.85 9.05
N LEU A 287 -1.39 -9.81 9.03
CA LEU A 287 -1.42 -10.93 8.08
C LEU A 287 -2.62 -11.85 8.24
N ALA A 288 -3.22 -11.96 9.43
CA ALA A 288 -4.41 -12.80 9.63
C ALA A 288 -5.61 -12.29 8.83
N TRP A 289 -5.67 -10.99 8.51
CA TRP A 289 -6.71 -10.42 7.66
C TRP A 289 -6.62 -10.88 6.21
N LEU A 290 -5.45 -11.31 5.75
CA LEU A 290 -5.25 -11.72 4.36
C LEU A 290 -6.05 -12.99 4.02
N PRO A 291 -5.89 -14.14 4.70
CA PRO A 291 -6.76 -15.30 4.47
C PRO A 291 -8.22 -15.00 4.87
N LEU A 292 -8.48 -14.20 5.90
CA LEU A 292 -9.84 -13.84 6.30
C LEU A 292 -10.58 -13.06 5.19
N SER A 293 -9.91 -12.15 4.49
CA SER A 293 -10.50 -11.42 3.37
C SER A 293 -10.90 -12.35 2.23
N PHE A 294 -10.05 -13.29 1.84
CA PHE A 294 -10.38 -14.25 0.78
C PHE A 294 -11.42 -15.27 1.20
N LEU A 295 -11.48 -15.63 2.50
CA LEU A 295 -12.58 -16.40 3.04
C LEU A 295 -13.90 -15.64 2.86
N LEU A 296 -13.92 -14.34 3.17
CA LEU A 296 -15.09 -13.50 2.97
C LEU A 296 -15.46 -13.35 1.47
N TYR A 297 -14.49 -13.27 0.55
CA TYR A 297 -14.75 -13.30 -0.90
C TYR A 297 -15.34 -14.64 -1.37
N THR A 298 -14.84 -15.75 -0.82
CA THR A 298 -15.35 -17.09 -1.08
C THR A 298 -16.80 -17.21 -0.63
N ILE A 299 -17.10 -16.77 0.60
CA ILE A 299 -18.47 -16.78 1.14
C ILE A 299 -19.38 -15.89 0.30
N ASP A 300 -18.94 -14.67 -0.06
CA ASP A 300 -19.72 -13.74 -0.89
C ASP A 300 -20.08 -14.36 -2.25
N SER A 301 -19.11 -14.93 -2.96
CA SER A 301 -19.35 -15.53 -4.29
C SER A 301 -20.24 -16.78 -4.22
N LEU A 302 -20.10 -17.62 -3.19
CA LEU A 302 -21.01 -18.74 -2.95
C LEU A 302 -22.44 -18.29 -2.62
N GLN A 303 -22.61 -17.19 -1.87
CA GLN A 303 -23.93 -16.60 -1.63
C GLN A 303 -24.55 -16.08 -2.92
N VAL A 304 -23.80 -15.34 -3.73
CA VAL A 304 -24.28 -14.86 -5.03
C VAL A 304 -24.73 -16.04 -5.91
N LEU A 305 -23.98 -17.15 -5.91
CA LEU A 305 -24.33 -18.37 -6.63
C LEU A 305 -25.60 -19.04 -6.09
N ALA A 306 -25.79 -19.08 -4.76
CA ALA A 306 -26.88 -19.80 -4.12
C ALA A 306 -28.20 -19.02 -4.03
N THR A 307 -28.16 -17.70 -3.83
CA THR A 307 -29.34 -16.92 -3.42
C THR A 307 -29.76 -15.81 -4.38
N THR A 308 -29.15 -15.67 -5.57
CA THR A 308 -29.37 -14.55 -6.54
C THR A 308 -29.26 -13.14 -5.94
N THR A 309 -28.80 -13.03 -4.69
CA THR A 309 -28.62 -11.78 -3.96
C THR A 309 -27.44 -11.02 -4.53
N ALA A 310 -27.53 -9.70 -4.52
CA ALA A 310 -26.42 -8.83 -4.92
C ALA A 310 -25.17 -9.11 -4.07
N SER A 311 -24.00 -9.06 -4.72
CA SER A 311 -22.71 -9.22 -4.06
C SER A 311 -22.47 -8.12 -3.02
N ARG A 312 -21.94 -8.52 -1.87
CA ARG A 312 -21.43 -7.65 -0.79
C ARG A 312 -19.90 -7.60 -0.82
N ALA A 313 -19.30 -7.66 -2.00
CA ALA A 313 -17.84 -7.69 -2.20
C ALA A 313 -17.08 -6.50 -1.61
N LEU A 314 -17.76 -5.43 -1.19
CA LEU A 314 -17.13 -4.35 -0.43
C LEU A 314 -16.68 -4.81 0.95
N ALA A 315 -17.35 -5.76 1.61
CA ALA A 315 -16.93 -6.29 2.90
C ALA A 315 -15.55 -6.99 2.81
N PRO A 316 -15.35 -8.01 1.95
CA PRO A 316 -14.03 -8.61 1.78
C PRO A 316 -12.98 -7.64 1.23
N LEU A 317 -13.37 -6.67 0.39
CA LEU A 317 -12.46 -5.63 -0.09
C LEU A 317 -11.92 -4.75 1.04
N HIS A 318 -12.76 -4.35 2.00
CA HIS A 318 -12.31 -3.55 3.14
C HIS A 318 -11.58 -4.39 4.19
N ALA A 319 -11.91 -5.67 4.34
CA ALA A 319 -11.07 -6.60 5.10
C ALA A 319 -9.64 -6.66 4.52
N LEU A 320 -9.50 -6.67 3.18
CA LEU A 320 -8.20 -6.63 2.52
C LEU A 320 -7.51 -5.27 2.67
N THR A 321 -8.18 -4.19 2.31
CA THR A 321 -7.56 -2.86 2.17
C THR A 321 -7.34 -2.15 3.50
N ILE A 322 -8.23 -2.37 4.48
CA ILE A 322 -8.11 -1.78 5.82
C ILE A 322 -7.46 -2.79 6.76
N GLY A 323 -8.05 -3.99 6.86
CA GLY A 323 -7.58 -5.03 7.77
C GLY A 323 -6.16 -5.49 7.45
N PHE A 324 -5.87 -5.81 6.19
CA PHE A 324 -4.52 -6.21 5.79
C PHE A 324 -3.64 -5.02 5.38
N PHE A 325 -3.94 -4.31 4.29
CA PHE A 325 -2.99 -3.31 3.73
C PHE A 325 -2.70 -2.17 4.70
N SER A 326 -3.72 -1.54 5.28
CA SER A 326 -3.51 -0.41 6.19
C SER A 326 -2.84 -0.82 7.52
N ALA A 327 -3.25 -1.94 8.13
CA ALA A 327 -2.62 -2.43 9.34
C ALA A 327 -1.17 -2.88 9.10
N MET A 328 -0.91 -3.55 7.97
CA MET A 328 0.44 -3.95 7.55
C MET A 328 1.31 -2.73 7.25
N LEU A 329 0.75 -1.68 6.65
CA LEU A 329 1.43 -0.42 6.42
C LEU A 329 1.87 0.19 7.75
N VAL A 330 0.98 0.32 8.74
CA VAL A 330 1.34 0.82 10.07
C VAL A 330 2.49 0.00 10.66
N ALA A 331 2.39 -1.32 10.62
CA ALA A 331 3.42 -2.21 11.17
C ALA A 331 4.78 -2.06 10.46
N MET A 332 4.79 -2.17 9.13
CA MET A 332 6.02 -2.17 8.34
C MET A 332 6.65 -0.78 8.26
N VAL A 333 5.86 0.27 8.01
CA VAL A 333 6.37 1.64 7.92
C VAL A 333 6.90 2.11 9.27
N THR A 334 6.26 1.76 10.39
CA THR A 334 6.82 2.04 11.74
C THR A 334 8.18 1.38 11.90
N ARG A 335 8.31 0.10 11.52
CA ARG A 335 9.58 -0.63 11.63
C ARG A 335 10.68 -0.01 10.77
N VAL A 336 10.39 0.28 9.50
CA VAL A 336 11.34 0.90 8.56
C VAL A 336 11.74 2.29 9.04
N THR A 337 10.77 3.09 9.50
CA THR A 337 11.00 4.43 10.03
C THR A 337 11.88 4.40 11.27
N HIS A 338 11.63 3.50 12.22
CA HIS A 338 12.47 3.39 13.41
C HIS A 338 13.88 2.88 13.07
N GLY A 339 13.99 1.81 12.27
CA GLY A 339 15.26 1.20 11.91
C GLY A 339 16.19 2.13 11.11
N HIS A 340 15.63 2.94 10.22
CA HIS A 340 16.41 3.91 9.43
C HIS A 340 16.60 5.28 10.09
N SER A 341 16.01 5.50 11.27
CA SER A 341 16.15 6.76 12.00
C SER A 341 16.91 6.65 13.32
N GLY A 342 17.55 5.49 13.57
CA GLY A 342 18.32 5.23 14.79
C GLY A 342 17.45 5.09 16.05
N ARG A 343 16.16 4.78 15.88
CA ARG A 343 15.21 4.67 16.99
C ARG A 343 14.99 3.20 17.37
N PRO A 344 14.65 2.90 18.63
CA PRO A 344 14.38 1.53 19.07
C PRO A 344 13.28 0.87 18.22
N LEU A 345 13.50 -0.38 17.83
CA LEU A 345 12.53 -1.22 17.13
C LEU A 345 11.44 -1.73 18.10
N ALA A 346 10.64 -0.81 18.62
CA ALA A 346 9.55 -1.08 19.54
C ALA A 346 8.24 -0.39 19.10
N MET A 347 7.12 -0.96 19.55
CA MET A 347 5.80 -0.34 19.42
C MET A 347 5.59 0.64 20.58
N GLY A 348 5.71 1.94 20.29
CA GLY A 348 5.31 3.00 21.22
C GLY A 348 3.79 3.22 21.23
N PRO A 349 3.28 4.14 22.06
CA PRO A 349 1.84 4.39 22.19
C PRO A 349 1.20 4.86 20.88
N VAL A 350 1.87 5.72 20.10
CA VAL A 350 1.34 6.25 18.84
C VAL A 350 1.17 5.14 17.77
N PRO A 351 2.18 4.31 17.46
CA PRO A 351 1.98 3.14 16.60
C PRO A 351 0.94 2.15 17.11
N TRP A 352 0.82 1.94 18.43
CA TRP A 352 -0.20 1.05 18.99
C TRP A 352 -1.61 1.57 18.76
N MET A 353 -1.85 2.86 19.03
CA MET A 353 -3.13 3.51 18.78
C MET A 353 -3.51 3.44 17.30
N ALA A 354 -2.57 3.74 16.40
CA ALA A 354 -2.79 3.61 14.96
C ALA A 354 -3.15 2.17 14.58
N PHE A 355 -2.40 1.19 15.06
CA PHE A 355 -2.64 -0.22 14.73
C PHE A 355 -4.01 -0.70 15.23
N LEU A 356 -4.31 -0.51 16.53
CA LEU A 356 -5.58 -0.92 17.12
C LEU A 356 -6.78 -0.18 16.50
N GLY A 357 -6.61 1.12 16.22
CA GLY A 357 -7.60 1.91 15.49
C GLY A 357 -7.90 1.31 14.12
N MET A 358 -6.87 0.91 13.37
CA MET A 358 -7.07 0.26 12.06
C MET A 358 -7.81 -1.07 12.15
N GLN A 359 -7.55 -1.87 13.20
CA GLN A 359 -8.31 -3.11 13.44
C GLN A 359 -9.80 -2.81 13.66
N LEU A 360 -10.11 -1.80 14.47
CA LEU A 360 -11.49 -1.40 14.75
C LEU A 360 -12.18 -0.81 13.51
N VAL A 361 -11.49 0.02 12.72
CA VAL A 361 -12.01 0.55 11.45
C VAL A 361 -12.35 -0.58 10.49
N ALA A 362 -11.48 -1.60 10.37
CA ALA A 362 -11.73 -2.75 9.51
C ALA A 362 -13.00 -3.51 9.93
N LEU A 363 -13.15 -3.78 11.23
CA LEU A 363 -14.35 -4.42 11.77
C LEU A 363 -15.62 -3.60 11.49
N ILE A 364 -15.60 -2.30 11.80
CA ILE A 364 -16.73 -1.40 11.53
C ILE A 364 -17.09 -1.43 10.04
N ARG A 365 -16.10 -1.33 9.14
CA ARG A 365 -16.36 -1.30 7.70
C ARG A 365 -16.89 -2.61 7.15
N VAL A 366 -16.39 -3.75 7.63
CA VAL A 366 -16.89 -5.07 7.22
C VAL A 366 -18.33 -5.26 7.69
N VAL A 367 -18.62 -4.92 8.96
CA VAL A 367 -19.97 -5.06 9.53
C VAL A 367 -20.97 -4.11 8.87
N ALA A 368 -20.56 -2.88 8.51
CA ALA A 368 -21.42 -1.88 7.90
C ALA A 368 -22.11 -2.35 6.61
N GLU A 369 -21.49 -3.25 5.84
CA GLU A 369 -22.07 -3.81 4.60
C GLU A 369 -23.29 -4.72 4.84
N TYR A 370 -23.53 -5.11 6.10
CA TYR A 370 -24.66 -5.94 6.51
C TYR A 370 -25.76 -5.14 7.24
N ILE A 371 -25.58 -3.82 7.39
CA ILE A 371 -26.51 -2.92 8.09
C ILE A 371 -27.40 -2.21 7.05
N SER A 372 -28.70 -2.10 7.34
CA SER A 372 -29.68 -1.44 6.46
C SER A 372 -29.43 0.07 6.26
N GLN A 373 -28.88 0.74 7.28
CA GLN A 373 -28.51 2.17 7.27
C GLN A 373 -26.99 2.32 7.49
N PRO A 374 -26.17 2.14 6.45
CA PRO A 374 -24.72 2.03 6.62
C PRO A 374 -23.97 3.37 6.68
N TRP A 375 -24.60 4.48 6.27
CA TRP A 375 -23.97 5.81 6.19
C TRP A 375 -23.30 6.28 7.49
N PRO A 376 -23.95 6.22 8.67
CA PRO A 376 -23.31 6.61 9.92
C PRO A 376 -22.06 5.77 10.22
N TRP A 377 -22.06 4.50 9.85
CA TRP A 377 -20.93 3.59 10.04
C TRP A 377 -19.77 3.87 9.08
N TYR A 378 -20.07 4.27 7.84
CA TYR A 378 -19.04 4.74 6.90
C TYR A 378 -18.35 5.99 7.41
N ILE A 379 -19.12 6.96 7.92
CA ILE A 379 -18.60 8.20 8.50
C ILE A 379 -17.79 7.90 9.77
N ALA A 380 -18.32 7.07 10.67
CA ALA A 380 -17.63 6.68 11.90
C ALA A 380 -16.30 5.97 11.61
N ALA A 381 -16.28 5.07 10.62
CA ALA A 381 -15.06 4.41 10.18
C ALA A 381 -14.03 5.40 9.62
N ALA A 382 -14.44 6.32 8.73
CA ALA A 382 -13.55 7.32 8.15
C ALA A 382 -13.01 8.31 9.21
N ALA A 383 -13.85 8.72 10.16
CA ALA A 383 -13.45 9.56 11.28
C ALA A 383 -12.47 8.86 12.23
N LEU A 384 -12.77 7.62 12.62
CA LEU A 384 -11.89 6.81 13.46
C LEU A 384 -10.54 6.54 12.77
N TRP A 385 -10.56 6.28 11.47
CA TRP A 385 -9.35 6.12 10.67
C TRP A 385 -8.46 7.37 10.77
N LEU A 386 -9.05 8.57 10.62
CA LEU A 386 -8.31 9.83 10.70
C LEU A 386 -7.78 10.06 12.11
N LEU A 387 -8.61 9.82 13.13
CA LEU A 387 -8.22 9.95 14.53
C LEU A 387 -7.06 9.02 14.89
N ALA A 388 -7.07 7.78 14.38
CA ALA A 388 -6.05 6.79 14.64
C ALA A 388 -4.73 7.07 13.91
N LEU A 389 -4.79 7.47 12.63
CA LEU A 389 -3.60 7.62 11.79
C LEU A 389 -2.98 9.01 11.79
N THR A 390 -3.73 10.08 12.09
CA THR A 390 -3.18 11.44 12.06
C THR A 390 -2.00 11.61 13.03
N PRO A 391 -2.06 11.15 14.29
CA PRO A 391 -0.91 11.25 15.21
C PRO A 391 0.28 10.41 14.76
N TRP A 392 0.03 9.26 14.14
CA TRP A 392 1.07 8.41 13.57
C TRP A 392 1.73 9.05 12.35
N ALA A 393 0.95 9.64 11.46
CA ALA A 393 1.43 10.39 10.31
C ALA A 393 2.26 11.60 10.77
N ALA A 394 1.72 12.45 11.65
CA ALA A 394 2.42 13.62 12.18
C ALA A 394 3.77 13.28 12.81
N ARG A 395 3.81 12.23 13.65
CA ARG A 395 5.06 11.71 14.22
C ARG A 395 6.04 11.25 13.13
N SER A 396 5.54 10.55 12.10
CA SER A 396 6.37 10.05 11.01
C SER A 396 6.94 11.18 10.16
N LEU A 397 6.12 12.19 9.83
CA LEU A 397 6.55 13.40 9.11
C LEU A 397 7.67 14.13 9.87
N TRP A 398 7.52 14.30 11.19
CA TRP A 398 8.59 14.87 12.03
C TRP A 398 9.89 14.06 11.96
N ILE A 399 9.81 12.72 11.99
CA ILE A 399 11.00 11.86 11.84
C ILE A 399 11.64 12.05 10.46
N TYR A 400 10.85 12.17 9.39
CA TYR A 400 11.38 12.35 8.03
C TYR A 400 12.00 13.73 7.78
N LEU A 401 11.65 14.72 8.59
CA LEU A 401 12.20 16.08 8.51
C LEU A 401 13.35 16.34 9.50
N THR A 402 13.64 15.42 10.41
CA THR A 402 14.71 15.58 11.41
C THR A 402 15.88 14.63 11.17
N PRO A 403 17.12 15.02 11.52
CA PRO A 403 18.26 14.11 11.45
C PRO A 403 18.03 12.82 12.24
N ARG A 404 18.75 11.76 11.87
CA ARG A 404 18.72 10.51 12.65
C ARG A 404 19.10 10.75 14.11
N ARG A 405 18.48 9.97 15.00
CA ARG A 405 18.71 10.07 16.46
C ARG A 405 20.10 9.58 16.87
N ASP A 406 20.68 8.67 16.10
CA ASP A 406 21.98 8.06 16.36
C ASP A 406 23.15 8.85 15.75
N GLY A 407 22.90 10.01 15.13
CA GLY A 407 23.93 10.85 14.52
C GLY A 407 24.52 10.31 13.21
N ALA A 408 24.08 9.14 12.74
CA ALA A 408 24.52 8.60 11.46
C ALA A 408 23.96 9.44 10.28
N PRO A 409 24.55 9.34 9.07
CA PRO A 409 24.03 10.04 7.90
C PRO A 409 22.58 9.66 7.62
N GLY A 410 21.74 10.67 7.42
CA GLY A 410 20.33 10.47 7.14
C GLY A 410 19.46 11.61 7.63
#